data_AF-A0A1V5BLM2-F1
#
_entry.id   AF-A0A1V5BLM2-F1
#
_cell.length_a   1.000
_cell.length_b   1.000
_cell.length_c   1.000
_cell.angle_alpha   90.00
_cell.angle_beta   90.00
_cell.angle_gamma   90.00
#
_symmetry.space_group_name_H-M   'P 1'
#
loop_
_entity.id
_entity.type
_entity.pdbx_description
1 polymer ?
#
loop_
_entity_poly.entity_id
_entity_poly.type
_entity_poly.pdbx_seq_one_letter_code
_entity_poly.pdbx_strand_id
1 'polypeptide(L)'
;MNDFRTDLKYSLDERENEIFDRFYYRVFPGLKLIELVTDLELQRKGIDKILHFKSGKQVTIDEKKRRVDYGDILLELWSIWEQRKRGWLYTCQCDYIVYAVMPVKAVYLLPAFLLKRAWLTNCHDWSKIYRIVDAKNNWYVTKSIAIPVNILLNAISHEMQQRLTGGT
;
A
#
# COMPACT_ATOMS: atom_id res chain seq x y z
N MET A 1 9.57 19.28 6.80
CA MET A 1 8.11 19.57 6.91
C MET A 1 7.54 19.23 5.55
N ASN A 2 6.58 18.31 5.47
CA ASN A 2 6.03 17.87 4.19
C ASN A 2 4.86 18.78 3.79
N ASP A 3 4.86 19.27 2.55
CA ASP A 3 3.78 20.08 2.00
C ASP A 3 2.85 19.20 1.15
N PHE A 4 1.58 19.12 1.54
CA PHE A 4 0.57 18.28 0.89
C PHE A 4 0.43 18.60 -0.60
N ARG A 5 0.51 19.88 -1.01
CA ARG A 5 0.37 20.25 -2.43
C ARG A 5 1.58 19.78 -3.24
N THR A 6 2.77 19.89 -2.68
CA THR A 6 4.00 19.38 -3.30
C THR A 6 4.00 17.86 -3.40
N ASP A 7 3.55 17.15 -2.36
CA ASP A 7 3.45 15.70 -2.36
C ASP A 7 2.35 15.18 -3.29
N LEU A 8 1.22 15.89 -3.38
CA LEU A 8 0.16 15.60 -4.35
C LEU A 8 0.64 15.81 -5.79
N LYS A 9 1.33 16.92 -6.07
CA LYS A 9 1.90 17.20 -7.40
C LYS A 9 2.95 16.16 -7.80
N TYR A 10 3.75 15.70 -6.84
CA TYR A 10 4.69 14.59 -7.05
C TYR A 10 3.96 13.27 -7.33
N SER A 11 2.87 12.98 -6.60
CA SER A 11 2.05 11.79 -6.86
C SER A 11 1.45 11.79 -8.27
N LEU A 12 1.12 12.97 -8.80
CA LEU A 12 0.46 13.20 -10.09
C LEU A 12 1.43 13.40 -11.28
N ASP A 13 2.75 13.23 -11.13
CA ASP A 13 3.68 13.33 -12.28
C ASP A 13 3.31 12.27 -13.34
N GLU A 14 2.92 12.73 -14.53
CA GLU A 14 2.46 11.90 -15.65
C GLU A 14 3.49 10.82 -16.03
N ARG A 15 4.79 11.11 -15.92
CA ARG A 15 5.85 10.14 -16.23
C ARG A 15 5.92 9.00 -15.23
N GLU A 16 5.55 9.25 -13.97
CA GLU A 16 5.48 8.20 -12.96
C GLU A 16 4.23 7.34 -13.15
N ASN A 17 3.09 7.95 -13.51
CA ASN A 17 1.87 7.21 -13.91
C ASN A 17 2.16 6.21 -15.04
N GLU A 18 2.91 6.61 -16.07
CA GLU A 18 3.31 5.72 -17.17
C GLU A 18 4.20 4.55 -16.72
N ILE A 19 4.97 4.69 -15.63
CA ILE A 19 5.80 3.60 -15.10
C ILE A 19 4.91 2.55 -14.42
N PHE A 20 3.96 2.98 -13.60
CA PHE A 20 3.01 2.07 -12.96
C PHE A 20 2.11 1.37 -13.98
N ASP A 21 1.60 2.11 -14.97
CA ASP A 21 0.76 1.53 -16.02
C ASP A 21 1.50 0.45 -16.83
N ARG A 22 2.77 0.70 -17.21
CA ARG A 22 3.63 -0.32 -17.85
C ARG A 22 3.88 -1.52 -16.95
N PHE A 23 4.09 -1.30 -15.65
CA PHE A 23 4.21 -2.39 -14.69
C PHE A 23 2.94 -3.24 -14.66
N TYR A 24 1.75 -2.62 -14.65
CA TYR A 24 0.47 -3.33 -14.65
C TYR A 24 0.26 -4.16 -15.91
N TYR A 25 0.48 -3.59 -17.10
CA TYR A 25 0.36 -4.35 -18.35
C TYR A 25 1.33 -5.54 -18.42
N ARG A 26 2.51 -5.42 -17.79
CA ARG A 26 3.49 -6.52 -17.72
C ARG A 26 3.07 -7.63 -16.75
N VAL A 27 2.54 -7.27 -15.58
CA VAL A 27 2.30 -8.22 -14.48
C VAL A 27 0.90 -8.83 -14.51
N PHE A 28 -0.09 -8.12 -15.01
CA PHE A 28 -1.48 -8.57 -15.05
C PHE A 28 -1.87 -9.08 -16.44
N PRO A 29 -1.84 -10.41 -16.68
CA PRO A 29 -2.22 -10.96 -17.97
C PRO A 29 -3.70 -10.68 -18.25
N GLY A 30 -3.99 -10.30 -19.50
CA GLY A 30 -5.36 -9.99 -19.93
C GLY A 30 -5.89 -8.65 -19.43
N LEU A 31 -5.06 -7.79 -18.84
CA LEU A 31 -5.39 -6.39 -18.61
C LEU A 31 -5.75 -5.71 -19.95
N LYS A 32 -6.91 -5.04 -19.97
CA LYS A 32 -7.44 -4.36 -21.15
C LYS A 32 -7.31 -2.85 -21.04
N LEU A 33 -7.63 -2.31 -19.86
CA LEU A 33 -7.71 -0.88 -19.61
C LEU A 33 -7.34 -0.59 -18.16
N ILE A 34 -6.70 0.56 -17.94
CA ILE A 34 -6.41 1.12 -16.64
C ILE A 34 -7.23 2.40 -16.52
N GLU A 35 -8.06 2.48 -15.50
CA GLU A 35 -8.86 3.66 -15.18
C GLU A 35 -8.23 4.37 -13.97
N LEU A 36 -7.94 5.66 -14.11
CA LEU A 36 -7.56 6.51 -12.99
C LEU A 36 -8.83 6.98 -12.26
N VAL A 37 -8.90 6.73 -10.96
CA VAL A 37 -10.03 7.14 -10.13
C VAL A 37 -9.93 8.61 -9.78
N THR A 38 -10.94 9.40 -10.17
CA THR A 38 -11.10 10.82 -9.83
C THR A 38 -12.17 11.05 -8.77
N ASP A 39 -12.96 10.02 -8.44
CA ASP A 39 -13.98 10.05 -7.40
C ASP A 39 -13.35 10.13 -6.00
N LEU A 40 -13.72 11.16 -5.25
CA LEU A 40 -13.16 11.42 -3.92
C LEU A 40 -13.55 10.38 -2.87
N GLU A 41 -14.70 9.73 -2.99
CA GLU A 41 -15.11 8.68 -2.05
C GLU A 41 -14.31 7.41 -2.26
N LEU A 42 -14.06 7.03 -3.52
CA LEU A 42 -13.19 5.91 -3.87
C LEU A 42 -11.74 6.18 -3.46
N GLN A 43 -11.22 7.39 -3.70
CA GLN A 43 -9.88 7.77 -3.24
C GLN A 43 -9.76 7.71 -1.70
N ARG A 44 -10.81 8.12 -0.96
CA ARG A 44 -10.86 7.96 0.52
C ARG A 44 -10.84 6.51 0.97
N LYS A 45 -11.27 5.58 0.13
CA LYS A 45 -11.16 4.14 0.35
C LYS A 45 -9.80 3.57 -0.08
N GLY A 46 -8.86 4.41 -0.51
CA GLY A 46 -7.55 4.00 -0.99
C GLY A 46 -7.63 3.28 -2.33
N ILE A 47 -8.43 3.80 -3.26
CA ILE A 47 -8.51 3.28 -4.62
C ILE A 47 -8.08 4.40 -5.57
N ASP A 48 -6.87 4.26 -6.11
CA ASP A 48 -6.28 5.20 -7.05
C ASP A 48 -6.56 4.78 -8.50
N LYS A 49 -6.56 3.47 -8.77
CA LYS A 49 -6.80 2.91 -10.11
C LYS A 49 -7.71 1.69 -10.08
N ILE A 50 -8.46 1.51 -11.15
CA ILE A 50 -9.23 0.30 -11.45
C ILE A 50 -8.65 -0.35 -12.71
N LEU A 51 -8.22 -1.59 -12.59
CA LEU A 51 -7.70 -2.42 -13.69
C LEU A 51 -8.84 -3.25 -14.26
N HIS A 52 -9.17 -3.03 -15.53
CA HIS A 52 -10.25 -3.73 -16.23
C HIS A 52 -9.68 -4.82 -17.12
N PHE A 53 -10.08 -6.07 -16.91
CA PHE A 53 -9.60 -7.23 -17.65
C PHE A 53 -10.52 -7.60 -18.81
N LYS A 54 -9.97 -8.28 -19.83
CA LYS A 54 -10.76 -8.81 -20.97
C LYS A 54 -11.88 -9.76 -20.55
N SER A 55 -11.73 -10.42 -19.40
CA SER A 55 -12.75 -11.31 -18.82
C SER A 55 -13.93 -10.58 -18.18
N GLY A 56 -13.87 -9.25 -18.04
CA GLY A 56 -14.83 -8.45 -17.28
C GLY A 56 -14.49 -8.34 -15.79
N LYS A 57 -13.45 -9.02 -15.30
CA LYS A 57 -12.95 -8.83 -13.93
C LYS A 57 -12.38 -7.42 -13.76
N GLN A 58 -12.59 -6.85 -12.57
CA GLN A 58 -11.93 -5.63 -12.13
C GLN A 58 -10.99 -5.94 -10.95
N VAL A 59 -9.88 -5.21 -10.87
CA VAL A 59 -8.95 -5.22 -9.73
C VAL A 59 -8.64 -3.77 -9.35
N THR A 60 -8.77 -3.45 -8.07
CA THR A 60 -8.58 -2.11 -7.50
C THR A 60 -7.19 -1.97 -6.88
N ILE A 61 -6.54 -0.82 -7.09
CA ILE A 61 -5.15 -0.57 -6.72
C ILE A 61 -5.02 0.70 -5.88
N ASP A 62 -4.21 0.63 -4.82
CA ASP A 62 -3.67 1.78 -4.08
C ASP A 62 -2.17 1.91 -4.37
N GLU A 63 -1.70 3.06 -4.85
CA GLU A 63 -0.28 3.30 -5.15
C GLU A 63 0.43 4.00 -4.01
N LYS A 64 1.57 3.44 -3.58
CA LYS A 64 2.43 4.05 -2.55
C LYS A 64 3.83 4.24 -3.09
N LYS A 65 4.39 5.42 -2.86
CA LYS A 65 5.74 5.78 -3.33
C LYS A 65 6.65 6.07 -2.15
N ARG A 66 7.87 5.53 -2.23
CA ARG A 66 8.94 5.71 -1.24
C ARG A 66 10.14 6.35 -1.94
N ARG A 67 10.49 7.57 -1.51
CA ARG A 67 11.53 8.40 -2.15
C ARG A 67 12.96 8.02 -1.78
N VAL A 68 13.15 7.23 -0.73
CA VAL A 68 14.46 6.79 -0.23
C VAL A 68 14.38 5.30 0.05
N ASP A 69 15.38 4.55 -0.41
CA ASP A 69 15.48 3.13 -0.08
C ASP A 69 16.05 2.95 1.34
N TYR A 70 15.22 2.46 2.25
CA TYR A 70 15.60 2.09 3.61
C TYR A 70 15.59 0.57 3.83
N GLY A 71 15.33 -0.22 2.78
CA GLY A 71 15.08 -1.65 2.89
C GLY A 71 13.77 -2.01 3.63
N ASP A 72 12.88 -1.03 3.84
CA ASP A 72 11.62 -1.17 4.56
C ASP A 72 10.39 -0.84 3.70
N ILE A 73 9.24 -1.38 4.10
CA ILE A 73 7.91 -0.93 3.69
C ILE A 73 7.26 -0.30 4.91
N LEU A 74 6.80 0.94 4.75
CA LEU A 74 6.00 1.61 5.77
C LEU A 74 4.57 1.08 5.75
N LEU A 75 4.08 0.58 6.88
CA LEU A 75 2.66 0.29 7.09
C LEU A 75 2.04 1.43 7.91
N GLU A 76 1.13 2.20 7.32
CA GLU A 76 0.55 3.37 7.99
C GLU A 76 -0.48 2.95 9.04
N LEU A 77 -0.16 3.19 10.30
CA LEU A 77 -1.03 2.90 11.43
C LEU A 77 -2.07 4.01 11.66
N TRP A 78 -1.64 5.26 11.49
CA TRP A 78 -2.44 6.45 11.74
C TRP A 78 -2.24 7.48 10.64
N SER A 79 -3.32 7.87 9.98
CA SER A 79 -3.32 8.95 8.98
C SER A 79 -3.19 10.31 9.67
N ILE A 80 -3.93 10.50 10.77
CA ILE A 80 -3.90 11.70 11.63
C ILE A 80 -3.84 11.24 13.08
N TRP A 81 -2.64 11.28 13.68
CA TRP A 81 -2.40 10.80 15.04
C TRP A 81 -3.21 11.57 16.09
N GLU A 82 -3.28 12.90 15.95
CA GLU A 82 -3.93 13.82 16.88
C GLU A 82 -5.42 13.51 17.03
N GLN A 83 -6.06 13.08 15.94
CA GLN A 83 -7.48 12.71 15.89
C GLN A 83 -7.70 11.20 16.02
N ARG A 84 -6.64 10.41 16.23
CA ARG A 84 -6.70 8.94 16.24
C ARG A 84 -7.36 8.37 14.98
N LYS A 85 -7.15 9.03 13.83
CA LYS A 85 -7.66 8.54 12.55
C LYS A 85 -6.78 7.43 12.04
N ARG A 86 -7.35 6.23 11.89
CA ARG A 86 -6.66 5.04 11.39
C ARG A 86 -6.10 5.27 9.99
N GLY A 87 -4.90 4.73 9.77
CA GLY A 87 -4.22 4.79 8.48
C GLY A 87 -4.68 3.70 7.51
N TRP A 88 -4.15 3.77 6.29
CA TRP A 88 -4.55 2.88 5.19
C TRP A 88 -4.38 1.40 5.49
N LEU A 89 -3.46 1.01 6.40
CA LEU A 89 -3.30 -0.40 6.81
C LEU A 89 -4.63 -0.99 7.28
N TYR A 90 -5.47 -0.18 7.91
CA TYR A 90 -6.78 -0.60 8.40
C TYR A 90 -7.90 -0.24 7.43
N THR A 91 -7.80 0.90 6.73
CA THR A 91 -8.94 1.50 6.03
C THR A 91 -8.99 1.24 4.53
N CYS A 92 -7.89 0.85 3.87
CA CYS A 92 -7.89 0.65 2.41
C CYS A 92 -8.88 -0.46 2.01
N GLN A 93 -9.53 -0.30 0.87
CA GLN A 93 -10.48 -1.28 0.31
C GLN A 93 -10.04 -1.79 -1.06
N CYS A 94 -8.84 -1.44 -1.50
CA CYS A 94 -8.23 -1.96 -2.71
C CYS A 94 -7.92 -3.47 -2.60
N ASP A 95 -7.82 -4.13 -3.75
CA ASP A 95 -7.36 -5.51 -3.84
C ASP A 95 -5.84 -5.61 -3.63
N TYR A 96 -5.08 -4.68 -4.19
CA TYR A 96 -3.63 -4.63 -4.05
C TYR A 96 -3.13 -3.24 -3.69
N ILE A 97 -2.09 -3.22 -2.87
CA ILE A 97 -1.24 -2.06 -2.66
C ILE A 97 0.01 -2.24 -3.51
N VAL A 98 0.29 -1.27 -4.37
CA VAL A 98 1.47 -1.27 -5.23
C VAL A 98 2.47 -0.29 -4.65
N TYR A 99 3.50 -0.82 -4.00
CA TYR A 99 4.49 -0.03 -3.28
C TYR A 99 5.78 0.08 -4.10
N ALA A 100 6.14 1.29 -4.52
CA ALA A 100 7.34 1.55 -5.30
C ALA A 100 8.42 2.25 -4.47
N VAL A 101 9.65 1.73 -4.51
CA VAL A 101 10.85 2.39 -3.97
C VAL A 101 11.59 3.01 -5.14
N MET A 102 11.39 4.32 -5.32
CA MET A 102 11.73 5.03 -6.55
C MET A 102 13.22 5.01 -6.90
N PRO A 103 14.16 5.23 -5.95
CA PRO A 103 15.60 5.28 -6.27
C PRO A 103 16.14 3.97 -6.88
N VAL A 104 15.61 2.83 -6.44
CA VAL A 104 16.06 1.50 -6.89
C VAL A 104 15.10 0.85 -7.89
N LYS A 105 14.02 1.55 -8.28
CA LYS A 105 12.98 1.06 -9.20
C LYS A 105 12.39 -0.29 -8.80
N ALA A 106 12.35 -0.58 -7.49
CA ALA A 106 11.70 -1.77 -6.96
C ALA A 106 10.20 -1.50 -6.81
N VAL A 107 9.38 -2.45 -7.26
CA VAL A 107 7.92 -2.39 -7.15
C VAL A 107 7.42 -3.67 -6.50
N TYR A 108 6.66 -3.53 -5.42
CA TYR A 108 6.04 -4.63 -4.68
C TYR A 108 4.54 -4.62 -4.91
N LEU A 109 4.01 -5.73 -5.41
CA LEU A 109 2.58 -5.95 -5.55
C LEU A 109 2.08 -6.72 -4.33
N LEU A 110 1.41 -6.02 -3.40
CA LEU A 110 1.03 -6.55 -2.10
C LEU A 110 -0.49 -6.84 -2.08
N PRO A 111 -0.93 -8.10 -1.93
CA PRO A 111 -2.35 -8.42 -1.78
C PRO A 111 -2.86 -7.82 -0.45
N ALA A 112 -3.76 -6.85 -0.52
CA ALA A 112 -4.12 -6.02 0.64
C ALA A 112 -4.72 -6.87 1.77
N PHE A 113 -5.54 -7.86 1.44
CA PHE A 113 -6.15 -8.75 2.43
C PHE A 113 -5.11 -9.58 3.19
N LEU A 114 -4.16 -10.20 2.47
CA LEU A 114 -3.09 -11.00 3.09
C LEU A 114 -2.12 -10.12 3.88
N LEU A 115 -1.85 -8.90 3.43
CA LEU A 115 -1.05 -7.92 4.18
C LEU A 115 -1.70 -7.56 5.52
N LYS A 116 -3.02 -7.33 5.54
CA LYS A 116 -3.75 -7.06 6.79
C LYS A 116 -3.73 -8.26 7.73
N ARG A 117 -3.88 -9.47 7.19
CA ARG A 117 -3.77 -10.72 7.94
C ARG A 117 -2.37 -10.88 8.56
N ALA A 118 -1.32 -10.73 7.77
CA ALA A 118 0.06 -10.79 8.23
C ALA A 118 0.33 -9.77 9.33
N TRP A 119 -0.20 -8.55 9.20
CA TRP A 119 -0.15 -7.56 10.27
C TRP A 119 -0.86 -8.04 11.55
N LEU A 120 -2.10 -8.52 11.47
CA LEU A 120 -2.85 -8.97 12.66
C LEU A 120 -2.11 -10.09 13.40
N THR A 121 -1.53 -11.04 12.67
CA THR A 121 -0.76 -12.16 13.23
C THR A 121 0.50 -11.68 13.97
N ASN A 122 1.15 -10.63 13.48
CA ASN A 122 2.48 -10.24 13.95
C ASN A 122 2.53 -8.89 14.72
N CYS A 123 1.42 -8.14 14.79
CA CYS A 123 1.44 -6.75 15.21
C CYS A 123 1.96 -6.53 16.63
N HIS A 124 1.70 -7.48 17.54
CA HIS A 124 2.19 -7.41 18.92
C HIS A 124 3.73 -7.43 18.99
N ASP A 125 4.38 -8.31 18.23
CA ASP A 125 5.83 -8.44 18.26
C ASP A 125 6.50 -7.36 17.41
N TRP A 126 5.94 -7.09 16.24
CA TRP A 126 6.45 -6.05 15.35
C TRP A 126 6.44 -4.68 16.01
N SER A 127 5.41 -4.34 16.79
CA SER A 127 5.33 -3.06 17.51
C SER A 127 6.41 -2.89 18.58
N LYS A 128 7.07 -3.96 19.02
CA LYS A 128 8.18 -3.92 19.98
C LYS A 128 9.55 -3.85 19.29
N ILE A 129 9.66 -4.49 18.14
CA ILE A 129 10.94 -4.71 17.44
C ILE A 129 11.20 -3.60 16.42
N TYR A 130 10.18 -3.18 15.68
CA TYR A 130 10.34 -2.28 14.55
C TYR A 130 9.99 -0.84 14.90
N ARG A 131 10.74 0.09 14.30
CA ARG A 131 10.59 1.52 14.56
C ARG A 131 9.26 2.06 14.03
N ILE A 132 8.68 2.98 14.79
CA ILE A 132 7.64 3.89 14.31
C ILE A 132 8.31 5.07 13.60
N VAL A 133 7.84 5.37 12.40
CA VAL A 133 8.27 6.50 11.57
C VAL A 133 7.16 7.54 11.58
N ASP A 134 7.53 8.73 12.05
CA ASP A 134 6.65 9.89 12.09
C ASP A 134 6.88 10.78 10.86
N ALA A 135 5.82 11.03 10.09
CA ALA A 135 5.81 12.06 9.06
C ALA A 135 5.09 13.29 9.61
N LYS A 136 5.86 14.37 9.85
CA LYS A 136 5.34 15.65 10.35
C LYS A 136 4.83 16.51 9.19
N ASN A 137 3.51 16.63 9.11
CA ASN A 137 2.82 17.56 8.21
C ASN A 137 2.53 18.88 8.95
N ASN A 138 2.01 19.90 8.25
CA ASN A 138 1.80 21.23 8.84
C ASN A 138 0.93 21.23 10.11
N TRP A 139 -0.07 20.34 10.18
CA TRP A 139 -1.09 20.35 11.24
C TRP A 139 -1.32 18.99 11.90
N TYR A 140 -0.66 17.94 11.42
CA TYR A 140 -0.86 16.58 11.92
C TYR A 140 0.35 15.69 11.69
N VAL A 141 0.42 14.60 12.45
CA VAL A 141 1.43 13.56 12.29
C VAL A 141 0.78 12.29 11.72
N THR A 142 1.36 11.80 10.63
CA THR A 142 1.09 10.45 10.13
C THR A 142 2.12 9.49 10.76
N LYS A 143 1.66 8.35 11.27
CA LYS A 143 2.53 7.36 11.92
C LYS A 143 2.48 6.05 11.17
N SER A 144 3.66 5.56 10.78
CA SER A 144 3.84 4.27 10.14
C SER A 144 4.78 3.39 10.95
N ILE A 145 4.66 2.07 10.82
CA ILE A 145 5.70 1.14 11.28
C ILE A 145 6.54 0.68 10.09
N ALA A 146 7.87 0.68 10.25
CA ALA A 146 8.80 0.32 9.19
C ALA A 146 9.16 -1.16 9.27
N ILE A 147 8.59 -1.99 8.40
CA ILE A 147 8.85 -3.43 8.38
C ILE A 147 9.86 -3.75 7.27
N PRO A 148 10.96 -4.48 7.55
CA PRO A 148 11.89 -4.91 6.51
C PRO A 148 11.16 -5.69 5.40
N VAL A 149 11.53 -5.42 4.15
CA VAL A 149 10.84 -5.98 2.97
C VAL A 149 10.74 -7.50 3.03
N ASN A 150 11.84 -8.20 3.31
CA ASN A 150 11.87 -9.67 3.37
C ASN A 150 10.96 -10.23 4.47
N ILE A 151 10.92 -9.58 5.63
CA ILE A 151 10.05 -9.98 6.74
C ILE A 151 8.58 -9.82 6.34
N LEU A 152 8.21 -8.67 5.78
CA LEU A 152 6.83 -8.41 5.38
C LEU A 152 6.38 -9.39 4.28
N LEU A 153 7.19 -9.60 3.25
CA LEU A 153 6.85 -10.52 2.16
C LEU A 153 6.72 -11.96 2.65
N ASN A 154 7.65 -12.43 3.50
CA ASN A 154 7.56 -13.77 4.08
C ASN A 154 6.29 -13.94 4.92
N ALA A 155 5.92 -12.94 5.72
CA ALA A 155 4.70 -12.99 6.52
C ALA A 155 3.43 -13.02 5.63
N ILE A 156 3.39 -12.22 4.56
CA ILE A 156 2.29 -12.24 3.59
C ILE A 156 2.19 -13.60 2.90
N SER A 157 3.32 -14.16 2.46
CA SER A 157 3.36 -15.49 1.85
C SER A 157 2.92 -16.58 2.81
N HIS A 158 3.25 -16.47 4.09
CA HIS A 158 2.81 -17.43 5.11
C HIS A 158 1.29 -17.46 5.24
N GLU A 159 0.61 -16.31 5.13
CA GLU A 159 -0.86 -16.26 5.21
C GLU A 159 -1.57 -17.01 4.07
N MET A 160 -0.88 -17.31 2.97
CA MET A 160 -1.42 -18.13 1.87
C MET A 160 -1.56 -19.60 2.25
N GLN A 161 -0.86 -20.06 3.29
CA GLN A 161 -0.88 -21.44 3.76
C GLN A 161 -1.63 -21.53 5.09
N GLN A 162 -2.85 -22.04 5.04
CA GLN A 162 -3.66 -22.28 6.23
C GLN A 162 -3.97 -23.77 6.36
N ARG A 163 -3.95 -24.28 7.58
CA ARG A 163 -4.39 -25.65 7.89
C ARG A 163 -5.79 -25.57 8.47
N LEU A 164 -6.71 -26.37 7.93
CA LEU A 164 -8.01 -26.58 8.57
C LEU A 164 -7.76 -27.37 9.85
N THR A 165 -7.78 -26.69 10.99
CA THR A 165 -7.89 -27.37 12.28
C THR A 165 -9.36 -27.74 12.46
N GLY A 166 -9.66 -29.04 12.59
CA GLY A 166 -11.00 -29.49 12.96
C GLY A 166 -11.43 -28.76 14.23
N GLY A 167 -12.56 -28.06 14.17
CA GLY A 167 -13.07 -27.33 15.32
C GLY A 167 -13.29 -28.26 16.51
N THR A 168 -12.85 -27.84 17.68
CA THR A 168 -13.44 -28.27 18.96
C THR A 168 -14.75 -27.53 19.17
#